data_AF-A0A7S1DVR9-F1
#
_entry.id   AF-A0A7S1DVR9-F1
#
_cell.length_a   1.000
_cell.length_b   1.000
_cell.length_c   1.000
_cell.angle_alpha   90.00
_cell.angle_beta   90.00
_cell.angle_gamma   90.00
#
_symmetry.space_group_name_H-M   'P 1'
#
loop_
_entity.id
_entity.type
_entity.pdbx_description
1 polymer ?
#
loop_
_entity_poly.entity_id
_entity_poly.type
_entity_poly.pdbx_seq_one_letter_code
_entity_poly.pdbx_strand_id
1 'polypeptide(L)'
;KHLPKCFDNITTLEFNKDKDNNPTKTAIGMYSGENEYVSWPSTFNCEGPVETWLFGLTNHTHDSLKLRMQECVSAFDEKPRHEFIFDWCAMLAATVCKIVYTEDVNWSFEQLEEGNENALRDFNKKQIDILNKYAELVLGELSGNDRKKIITLMTLDVHARDVVIGLIDSKAETNQTFAWMSQLKFHMDDKTNTVRIEICDYVTYFGYEYIGNCGCLVVTPLTDRCYITLTQAMRLVLGGAPAGPAGTGKTETTKDLGRALGVMVYVFNCSDQMDYKSMGQIFKGLSQAGAWGCFDEFNRINVEVLSVVAQQIITIQKASKAGLTRFTFEGSDIALDKANAVFITMNPGYAGRTELPDNLKALFRPMAMMVPDYALIAEISLFSFGFGDPRPSSKKMVGTFKLSSEQLSSQDHYDFGMRAVKSVINAAGLLKRAQPDSNEEILVMCALLDVNRPKFLSDDLILFGGIISDLFPGVKEPERDYGALMEAIIAKSHSNNLQPVEAFKQKCIQLYETTTVRHGLMLVGPAGGGKTLCNKVLAEALTSCDGIGNFTITRRVIMNPKSITMGQLYGSFDENTHEWTDGILSTLVRQCSNEENEHKKWVICDGPVDAIWIESMNTVLDDNKKLCL
;
A
#
# COMPACT_ATOMS: atom_id res chain seq x y z
N LYS A 1 5.02 3.71 -22.48
CA LYS A 1 4.40 2.35 -22.42
C LYS A 1 5.21 1.34 -21.61
N HIS A 2 6.53 1.20 -21.80
CA HIS A 2 7.33 0.19 -21.07
C HIS A 2 7.99 0.68 -19.77
N LEU A 3 8.11 2.01 -19.57
CA LEU A 3 8.69 2.61 -18.36
C LEU A 3 8.09 2.08 -17.03
N PRO A 4 6.76 1.89 -16.88
CA PRO A 4 6.19 1.36 -15.64
C PRO A 4 6.64 -0.07 -15.28
N LYS A 5 7.28 -0.78 -16.21
CA LYS A 5 7.85 -2.12 -15.96
C LYS A 5 9.31 -2.07 -15.50
N CYS A 6 10.01 -0.97 -15.78
CA CYS A 6 11.44 -0.81 -15.54
C CYS A 6 11.75 0.05 -14.32
N PHE A 7 10.86 0.96 -13.96
CA PHE A 7 11.00 1.90 -12.85
C PHE A 7 9.88 1.69 -11.83
N ASP A 8 10.09 2.11 -10.58
CA ASP A 8 9.07 1.95 -9.53
C ASP A 8 7.80 2.75 -9.85
N ASN A 9 7.96 4.05 -10.13
CA ASN A 9 6.80 4.92 -10.38
C ASN A 9 6.94 5.85 -11.60
N ILE A 10 7.97 5.72 -12.45
CA ILE A 10 8.06 6.51 -13.68
C ILE A 10 7.14 5.90 -14.76
N THR A 11 6.07 6.62 -15.12
CA THR A 11 5.10 6.13 -16.11
C THR A 11 5.30 6.69 -17.51
N THR A 12 5.59 7.99 -17.58
CA THR A 12 5.88 8.70 -18.82
C THR A 12 6.87 9.84 -18.59
N LEU A 13 7.46 10.34 -19.68
CA LEU A 13 8.38 11.47 -19.69
C LEU A 13 7.72 12.67 -20.37
N GLU A 14 8.07 13.87 -19.91
CA GLU A 14 7.77 15.11 -20.61
C GLU A 14 8.88 15.38 -21.62
N PHE A 15 8.53 15.60 -22.89
CA PHE A 15 9.49 15.86 -23.96
C PHE A 15 9.40 17.32 -24.43
N ASN A 16 10.56 17.91 -24.75
CA ASN A 16 10.61 19.18 -25.46
C ASN A 16 9.83 19.07 -26.77
N LYS A 17 9.18 20.17 -27.17
CA LYS A 17 8.43 20.22 -28.43
C LYS A 17 9.24 20.93 -29.51
N ASP A 18 9.14 20.46 -30.75
CA ASP A 18 9.73 21.14 -31.90
C ASP A 18 8.89 22.35 -32.35
N LYS A 19 9.30 23.02 -33.44
CA LYS A 19 8.60 24.19 -33.99
C LYS A 19 7.17 23.88 -34.46
N ASP A 20 6.89 22.62 -34.78
CA ASP A 20 5.59 22.13 -35.23
C ASP A 20 4.78 21.51 -34.07
N ASN A 21 5.23 21.74 -32.82
CA ASN A 21 4.61 21.28 -31.57
C ASN A 21 4.62 19.75 -31.38
N ASN A 22 5.47 19.02 -32.11
CA ASN A 22 5.66 17.58 -31.94
C ASN A 22 6.70 17.29 -30.85
N PRO A 23 6.50 16.24 -30.04
CA PRO A 23 7.48 15.84 -29.03
C PRO A 23 8.78 15.37 -29.69
N THR A 24 9.89 15.98 -29.25
CA THR A 24 11.26 15.57 -29.59
C THR A 24 11.66 14.34 -28.76
N LYS A 25 12.89 13.85 -28.97
CA LYS A 25 13.49 12.79 -28.13
C LYS A 25 14.17 13.31 -26.87
N THR A 26 14.14 14.62 -26.65
CA THR A 26 14.77 15.27 -25.49
C THR A 26 13.75 15.40 -24.38
N ALA A 27 13.87 14.55 -23.37
CA ALA A 27 13.06 14.57 -22.17
C ALA A 27 13.54 15.67 -21.19
N ILE A 28 12.59 16.33 -20.53
CA ILE A 28 12.81 17.47 -19.61
C ILE A 28 12.25 17.20 -18.20
N GLY A 29 11.57 16.07 -18.01
CA GLY A 29 10.98 15.68 -16.75
C GLY A 29 10.24 14.36 -16.84
N MET A 30 9.65 13.95 -15.74
CA MET A 30 8.94 12.68 -15.60
C MET A 30 7.60 12.85 -14.89
N TYR A 31 6.69 11.93 -15.16
CA TYR A 31 5.41 11.80 -14.46
C TYR A 31 5.34 10.50 -13.68
N SER A 32 4.72 10.58 -12.50
CA SER A 32 4.38 9.41 -11.69
C SER A 32 3.14 8.67 -12.19
N GLY A 33 2.83 7.49 -11.63
CA GLY A 33 1.55 6.81 -11.83
C GLY A 33 0.34 7.57 -11.29
N GLU A 34 0.56 8.47 -10.35
CA GLU A 34 -0.44 9.41 -9.85
C GLU A 34 -0.54 10.69 -10.70
N ASN A 35 0.21 10.82 -11.79
CA ASN A 35 0.34 12.05 -12.59
C ASN A 35 1.04 13.21 -11.85
N GLU A 36 1.94 12.91 -10.90
CA GLU A 36 2.81 13.92 -10.31
C GLU A 36 3.97 14.23 -11.27
N TYR A 37 4.10 15.49 -11.68
CA TYR A 37 5.18 15.94 -12.56
C TYR A 37 6.43 16.34 -11.77
N VAL A 38 7.60 15.92 -12.24
CA VAL A 38 8.91 16.32 -11.72
C VAL A 38 9.77 16.82 -12.87
N SER A 39 10.07 18.11 -12.86
CA SER A 39 11.03 18.72 -13.79
C SER A 39 12.47 18.34 -13.42
N TRP A 40 13.29 18.09 -14.44
CA TRP A 40 14.72 17.86 -14.23
C TRP A 40 15.53 19.15 -14.41
N PRO A 41 16.62 19.34 -13.64
CA PRO A 41 17.52 20.48 -13.82
C PRO A 41 18.24 20.50 -15.18
N SER A 42 18.41 19.32 -15.80
CA SER A 42 19.02 19.18 -17.12
C SER A 42 18.19 18.24 -17.98
N THR A 43 18.29 18.40 -19.30
CA THR A 43 17.53 17.58 -20.26
C THR A 43 18.24 16.26 -20.56
N PHE A 44 17.48 15.21 -20.86
CA PHE A 44 18.01 13.90 -21.26
C PHE A 44 17.61 13.52 -22.68
N ASN A 45 18.53 13.02 -23.49
CA ASN A 45 18.24 12.62 -24.87
C ASN A 45 18.02 11.10 -24.97
N CYS A 46 16.82 10.68 -25.37
CA CYS A 46 16.45 9.28 -25.57
C CYS A 46 16.82 8.80 -26.99
N GLU A 47 18.11 8.83 -27.33
CA GLU A 47 18.63 8.40 -28.63
C GLU A 47 19.54 7.18 -28.54
N GLY A 48 19.57 6.39 -29.63
CA GLY A 48 20.39 5.19 -29.73
C GLY A 48 19.70 3.92 -29.21
N PRO A 49 20.49 2.87 -28.88
CA PRO A 49 19.97 1.59 -28.39
C PRO A 49 19.18 1.75 -27.08
N VAL A 50 18.06 1.03 -26.99
CA VAL A 50 17.11 1.16 -25.87
C VAL A 50 17.72 0.89 -24.51
N GLU A 51 18.55 -0.15 -24.41
CA GLU A 51 19.22 -0.52 -23.16
C GLU A 51 20.19 0.56 -22.68
N THR A 52 20.90 1.20 -23.61
CA THR A 52 21.89 2.23 -23.28
C THR A 52 21.22 3.49 -22.75
N TRP A 53 20.19 3.99 -23.44
CA TRP A 53 19.51 5.20 -22.96
C TRP A 53 18.61 4.93 -21.77
N LEU A 54 18.05 3.73 -21.58
CA LEU A 54 17.30 3.39 -20.36
C LEU A 54 18.21 3.38 -19.13
N PHE A 55 19.40 2.77 -19.24
CA PHE A 55 20.38 2.81 -18.16
C PHE A 55 20.86 4.25 -17.89
N GLY A 56 21.11 5.02 -18.95
CA GLY A 56 21.44 6.44 -18.85
C GLY A 56 20.32 7.26 -18.19
N LEU A 57 19.06 6.93 -18.48
CA LEU A 57 17.89 7.56 -17.90
C LEU A 57 17.82 7.29 -16.40
N THR A 58 18.06 6.05 -15.94
CA THR A 58 18.12 5.72 -14.51
C THR A 58 19.12 6.61 -13.78
N ASN A 59 20.38 6.66 -14.25
CA ASN A 59 21.40 7.51 -13.65
C ASN A 59 21.01 8.99 -13.67
N HIS A 60 20.49 9.47 -14.80
CA HIS A 60 20.04 10.86 -14.94
C HIS A 60 18.90 11.21 -13.97
N THR A 61 17.96 10.29 -13.74
CA THR A 61 16.88 10.50 -12.77
C THR A 61 17.40 10.56 -11.34
N HIS A 62 18.33 9.69 -10.96
CA HIS A 62 18.95 9.70 -9.64
C HIS A 62 19.74 10.98 -9.40
N ASP A 63 20.57 11.39 -10.37
CA ASP A 63 21.36 12.64 -10.29
C ASP A 63 20.46 13.88 -10.23
N SER A 64 19.39 13.90 -11.04
CA SER A 64 18.42 15.00 -11.04
C SER A 64 17.68 15.09 -9.72
N LEU A 65 17.23 13.98 -9.15
CA LEU A 65 16.56 13.96 -7.85
C LEU A 65 17.50 14.34 -6.72
N LYS A 66 18.78 13.94 -6.80
CA LYS A 66 19.81 14.35 -5.84
C LYS A 66 20.03 15.87 -5.85
N LEU A 67 20.13 16.48 -7.03
CA LEU A 67 20.25 17.94 -7.15
C LEU A 67 18.98 18.65 -6.67
N ARG A 68 17.80 18.18 -7.09
CA ARG A 68 16.51 18.73 -6.62
C ARG A 68 16.34 18.59 -5.10
N MET A 69 16.87 17.55 -4.48
CA MET A 69 16.86 17.38 -3.02
C MET A 69 17.65 18.50 -2.32
N GLN A 70 18.81 18.89 -2.85
CA GLN A 70 19.62 19.98 -2.28
C GLN A 70 18.90 21.32 -2.37
N GLU A 71 18.30 21.59 -3.53
CA GLU A 71 17.47 22.78 -3.72
C GLU A 71 16.27 22.78 -2.77
N CYS A 72 15.63 21.61 -2.57
CA CYS A 72 14.49 21.43 -1.67
C CYS A 72 14.87 21.71 -0.20
N VAL A 73 16.00 21.18 0.26
CA VAL A 73 16.52 21.45 1.62
C VAL A 73 16.81 22.94 1.79
N SER A 74 17.45 23.58 0.81
CA SER A 74 17.81 25.01 0.87
C SER A 74 16.58 25.92 0.91
N ALA A 75 15.49 25.52 0.25
CA ALA A 75 14.26 26.29 0.17
C ALA A 75 13.30 26.10 1.37
N PHE A 76 13.60 25.17 2.30
CA PHE A 76 12.67 24.81 3.37
C PHE A 76 12.30 26.01 4.27
N ASP A 77 13.27 26.88 4.57
CA ASP A 77 13.09 28.04 5.43
C ASP A 77 12.50 29.27 4.71
N GLU A 78 12.32 29.22 3.39
CA GLU A 78 11.80 30.36 2.62
C GLU A 78 10.29 30.59 2.84
N LYS A 79 9.54 29.52 3.16
CA LYS A 79 8.09 29.55 3.33
C LYS A 79 7.65 28.73 4.54
N PRO A 80 6.49 29.03 5.12
CA PRO A 80 5.88 28.15 6.10
C PRO A 80 5.71 26.71 5.54
N ARG A 81 5.99 25.70 6.36
CA ARG A 81 5.94 24.27 5.96
C ARG A 81 4.66 23.88 5.23
N HIS A 82 3.49 24.35 5.70
CA HIS A 82 2.19 24.05 5.12
C HIS A 82 1.96 24.63 3.71
N GLU A 83 2.77 25.60 3.28
CA GLU A 83 2.78 26.13 1.91
C GLU A 83 3.92 25.50 1.09
N PHE A 84 5.11 25.35 1.70
CA PHE A 84 6.31 24.78 1.08
C PHE A 84 6.07 23.40 0.45
N ILE A 85 5.26 22.55 1.09
CA ILE A 85 5.01 21.16 0.64
C ILE A 85 4.37 21.07 -0.76
N PHE A 86 3.73 22.15 -1.25
CA PHE A 86 3.11 22.17 -2.57
C PHE A 86 4.09 22.52 -3.69
N ASP A 87 5.21 23.17 -3.37
CA ASP A 87 6.23 23.57 -4.36
C ASP A 87 7.08 22.38 -4.84
N TRP A 88 7.07 21.29 -4.07
CA TRP A 88 7.92 20.12 -4.30
C TRP A 88 7.10 18.85 -4.46
N CYS A 89 7.66 17.86 -5.17
CA CYS A 89 7.03 16.55 -5.28
C CYS A 89 6.99 15.83 -3.92
N ALA A 90 6.03 14.94 -3.74
CA ALA A 90 5.74 14.30 -2.47
C ALA A 90 6.96 13.60 -1.85
N MET A 91 7.77 12.95 -2.67
CA MET A 91 9.00 12.27 -2.22
C MET A 91 10.00 13.24 -1.62
N LEU A 92 10.31 14.35 -2.31
CA LEU A 92 11.28 15.34 -1.84
C LEU A 92 10.76 16.06 -0.60
N ALA A 93 9.50 16.51 -0.62
CA ALA A 93 8.88 17.18 0.51
C ALA A 93 8.89 16.30 1.77
N ALA A 94 8.53 15.01 1.64
CA ALA A 94 8.53 14.07 2.76
C ALA A 94 9.92 13.80 3.30
N THR A 95 10.93 13.63 2.44
CA THR A 95 12.30 13.40 2.89
C THR A 95 12.89 14.63 3.58
N VAL A 96 12.69 15.85 3.05
CA VAL A 96 13.14 17.08 3.71
C VAL A 96 12.45 17.28 5.06
N CYS A 97 11.15 17.01 5.16
CA CYS A 97 10.46 17.03 6.46
C CYS A 97 11.08 16.08 7.48
N LYS A 98 11.57 14.91 7.06
CA LYS A 98 12.27 13.95 7.94
C LYS A 98 13.66 14.44 8.36
N ILE A 99 14.37 15.13 7.46
CA ILE A 99 15.67 15.76 7.78
C ILE A 99 15.45 16.82 8.86
N VAL A 100 14.55 17.76 8.62
CA VAL A 100 14.24 18.85 9.56
C VAL A 100 13.75 18.31 10.89
N TYR A 101 12.88 17.29 10.88
CA TYR A 101 12.45 16.62 12.12
C TYR A 101 13.64 16.06 12.91
N THR A 102 14.59 15.41 12.23
CA THR A 102 15.78 14.85 12.88
C THR A 102 16.64 15.95 13.49
N GLU A 103 16.82 17.07 12.77
CA GLU A 103 17.58 18.23 13.22
C GLU A 103 16.91 18.93 14.41
N ASP A 104 15.60 19.19 14.34
CA ASP A 104 14.83 19.84 15.40
C ASP A 104 14.85 19.04 16.72
N VAL A 105 14.76 17.71 16.64
CA VAL A 105 14.86 16.85 17.83
C VAL A 105 16.27 16.88 18.41
N ASN A 106 17.30 16.80 17.58
CA ASN A 106 18.69 16.89 18.05
C ASN A 106 18.98 18.27 18.66
N TRP A 107 18.51 19.35 18.04
CA TRP A 107 18.61 20.69 18.58
C TRP A 107 17.85 20.83 19.91
N SER A 108 16.70 20.17 20.05
CA SER A 108 15.98 20.12 21.33
C SER A 108 16.78 19.42 22.43
N PHE A 109 17.57 18.39 22.10
CA PHE A 109 18.50 17.77 23.05
C PHE A 109 19.68 18.69 23.40
N GLU A 110 20.24 19.42 22.44
CA GLU A 110 21.29 20.42 22.72
C GLU A 110 20.78 21.51 23.67
N GLN A 111 19.56 22.01 23.45
CA GLN A 111 18.92 22.98 24.34
C GLN A 111 18.65 22.42 25.74
N LEU A 112 18.34 21.13 25.86
CA LEU A 112 18.23 20.46 27.16
C LEU A 112 19.58 20.44 27.89
N GLU A 113 20.68 20.16 27.19
CA GLU A 113 22.04 20.20 27.75
C GLU A 113 22.46 21.62 28.19
N GLU A 114 21.98 22.65 27.47
CA GLU A 114 22.15 24.06 27.83
C GLU A 114 21.27 24.52 29.01
N GLY A 115 20.37 23.65 29.51
CA GLY A 115 19.54 23.88 30.69
C GLY A 115 18.08 24.26 30.42
N ASN A 116 17.61 24.21 29.17
CA ASN A 116 16.20 24.43 28.84
C ASN A 116 15.37 23.15 28.97
N GLU A 117 14.87 22.85 30.18
CA GLU A 117 14.06 21.66 30.49
C GLU A 117 12.76 21.53 29.68
N ASN A 118 12.30 22.60 29.01
CA ASN A 118 11.05 22.60 28.24
C ASN A 118 11.25 22.46 26.73
N ALA A 119 12.49 22.34 26.23
CA ALA A 119 12.78 22.33 24.79
C ALA A 119 11.93 21.30 24.00
N LEU A 120 11.90 20.04 24.45
CA LEU A 120 11.08 18.99 23.81
C LEU A 120 9.56 19.29 23.89
N ARG A 121 9.09 19.88 24.99
CA ARG A 121 7.66 20.24 25.16
C ARG A 121 7.26 21.37 24.22
N ASP A 122 8.14 22.34 24.03
CA ASP A 122 7.89 23.46 23.13
C ASP A 122 7.95 23.02 21.66
N PHE A 123 8.85 22.08 21.32
CA PHE A 123 8.83 21.43 20.02
C PHE A 123 7.54 20.63 19.78
N ASN A 124 7.08 19.88 20.78
CA ASN A 124 5.83 19.13 20.68
C ASN A 124 4.61 20.02 20.40
N LYS A 125 4.54 21.22 21.02
CA LYS A 125 3.49 22.21 20.69
C LYS A 125 3.54 22.64 19.23
N LYS A 126 4.73 22.91 18.69
CA LYS A 126 4.91 23.26 17.26
C LYS A 126 4.43 22.13 16.34
N GLN A 127 4.70 20.86 16.69
CA GLN A 127 4.22 19.71 15.93
C GLN A 127 2.68 19.65 15.91
N ILE A 128 2.03 19.88 17.06
CA ILE A 128 0.56 19.90 17.16
C ILE A 128 -0.02 21.02 16.29
N ASP A 129 0.57 22.22 16.31
CA ASP A 129 0.11 23.34 15.49
C ASP A 129 0.18 23.05 13.99
N ILE A 130 1.25 22.39 13.53
CA ILE A 130 1.40 21.96 12.13
C ILE A 130 0.35 20.90 11.76
N LEU A 131 0.13 19.92 12.63
CA LEU A 131 -0.88 18.87 12.40
C LEU A 131 -2.31 19.44 12.29
N ASN A 132 -2.64 20.44 13.12
CA ASN A 132 -3.92 21.14 13.04
C ASN A 132 -4.08 21.87 11.70
N LYS A 133 -3.03 22.57 11.23
CA LYS A 133 -3.04 23.21 9.90
C LYS A 133 -3.23 22.21 8.77
N TYR A 134 -2.60 21.04 8.84
CA TYR A 134 -2.82 19.99 7.85
C TYR A 134 -4.25 19.44 7.88
N ALA A 135 -4.85 19.27 9.07
CA ALA A 135 -6.23 18.83 9.19
C ALA A 135 -7.20 19.83 8.54
N GLU A 136 -6.98 21.14 8.72
CA GLU A 136 -7.73 22.20 8.04
C GLU A 136 -7.57 22.13 6.52
N LEU A 137 -6.33 21.98 6.02
CA LEU A 137 -6.06 21.85 4.58
C LEU A 137 -6.74 20.62 3.97
N VAL A 138 -6.75 19.47 4.67
CA VAL A 138 -7.41 18.26 4.20
C VAL A 138 -8.93 18.42 4.13
N LEU A 139 -9.56 19.30 4.91
CA LEU A 139 -10.99 19.56 4.75
C LEU A 139 -11.29 20.53 3.60
N GLY A 140 -10.28 21.27 3.11
CA GLY A 140 -10.40 22.20 2.00
C GLY A 140 -10.42 21.55 0.60
N GLU A 141 -10.54 22.42 -0.41
CA GLU A 141 -10.43 22.06 -1.82
C GLU A 141 -8.97 21.83 -2.21
N LEU A 142 -8.64 20.59 -2.55
CA LEU A 142 -7.30 20.16 -2.95
C LEU A 142 -7.42 19.15 -4.08
N SER A 143 -6.41 19.14 -4.96
CA SER A 143 -6.25 18.07 -5.95
C SER A 143 -6.12 16.70 -5.26
N GLY A 144 -6.46 15.62 -5.96
CA GLY A 144 -6.34 14.27 -5.41
C GLY A 144 -4.91 13.94 -4.97
N ASN A 145 -3.91 14.43 -5.72
CA ASN A 145 -2.49 14.24 -5.42
C ASN A 145 -2.05 15.05 -4.20
N ASP A 146 -2.38 16.34 -4.16
CA ASP A 146 -1.99 17.20 -3.04
C ASP A 146 -2.61 16.70 -1.73
N ARG A 147 -3.86 16.25 -1.77
CA ARG A 147 -4.51 15.63 -0.64
C ARG A 147 -3.79 14.37 -0.17
N LYS A 148 -3.41 13.49 -1.10
CA LYS A 148 -2.63 12.27 -0.78
C LYS A 148 -1.25 12.62 -0.19
N LYS A 149 -0.63 13.69 -0.68
CA LYS A 149 0.65 14.22 -0.17
C LYS A 149 0.49 14.68 1.29
N ILE A 150 -0.53 15.48 1.60
CA ILE A 150 -0.78 15.94 2.97
C ILE A 150 -1.10 14.76 3.90
N ILE A 151 -1.97 13.84 3.49
CA ILE A 151 -2.28 12.62 4.27
C ILE A 151 -1.01 11.83 4.60
N THR A 152 -0.09 11.73 3.65
CA THR A 152 1.20 11.05 3.83
C THR A 152 2.06 11.77 4.88
N LEU A 153 2.19 13.10 4.76
CA LEU A 153 2.95 13.91 5.71
C LEU A 153 2.32 13.90 7.11
N MET A 154 0.99 14.00 7.21
CA MET A 154 0.27 13.89 8.48
C MET A 154 0.52 12.55 9.16
N THR A 155 0.49 11.45 8.40
CA THR A 155 0.73 10.11 8.96
C THR A 155 2.14 10.00 9.55
N LEU A 156 3.14 10.55 8.85
CA LEU A 156 4.53 10.60 9.33
C LEU A 156 4.69 11.52 10.56
N ASP A 157 4.06 12.69 10.54
CA ASP A 157 4.17 13.69 11.61
C ASP A 157 3.45 13.27 12.90
N VAL A 158 2.35 12.51 12.80
CA VAL A 158 1.70 11.93 13.99
C VAL A 158 2.62 10.93 14.67
N HIS A 159 3.29 10.06 13.91
CA HIS A 159 4.32 9.18 14.47
C HIS A 159 5.47 9.96 15.10
N ALA A 160 5.99 10.97 14.40
CA ALA A 160 7.06 11.84 14.89
C ALA A 160 6.67 12.55 16.20
N ARG A 161 5.43 13.03 16.32
CA ARG A 161 4.89 13.62 17.55
C ARG A 161 4.85 12.58 18.67
N ASP A 162 4.35 11.39 18.40
CA ASP A 162 4.21 10.33 19.42
C ASP A 162 5.57 9.85 19.93
N VAL A 163 6.59 9.82 19.07
CA VAL A 163 8.00 9.59 19.47
C VAL A 163 8.47 10.69 20.44
N VAL A 164 8.25 11.97 20.12
CA VAL A 164 8.63 13.10 20.99
C VAL A 164 7.90 13.04 22.33
N ILE A 165 6.60 12.71 22.35
CA ILE A 165 5.84 12.49 23.58
C ILE A 165 6.48 11.36 24.39
N GLY A 166 6.85 10.25 23.76
CA GLY A 166 7.56 9.15 24.40
C GLY A 166 8.92 9.55 24.99
N LEU A 167 9.66 10.43 24.33
CA LEU A 167 10.92 10.99 24.86
C LEU A 167 10.68 11.88 26.08
N ILE A 168 9.62 12.69 26.08
CA ILE A 168 9.23 13.53 27.22
C ILE A 168 8.81 12.65 28.41
N ASP A 169 7.95 11.65 28.18
CA ASP A 169 7.43 10.77 29.22
C ASP A 169 8.53 9.90 29.85
N SER A 170 9.50 9.47 29.04
CA SER A 170 10.68 8.73 29.51
C SER A 170 11.77 9.62 30.11
N LYS A 171 11.60 10.95 30.07
CA LYS A 171 12.59 11.94 30.52
C LYS A 171 13.97 11.72 29.87
N ALA A 172 13.98 11.56 28.55
CA ALA A 172 15.22 11.40 27.80
C ALA A 172 16.08 12.68 27.93
N GLU A 173 17.31 12.53 28.45
CA GLU A 173 18.24 13.65 28.65
C GLU A 173 19.20 13.81 27.46
N THR A 174 19.48 12.73 26.72
CA THR A 174 20.45 12.75 25.61
C THR A 174 19.90 12.10 24.35
N ASN A 175 20.43 12.53 23.20
CA ASN A 175 20.16 11.93 21.90
C ASN A 175 20.70 10.49 21.74
N GLN A 176 21.49 9.99 22.71
CA GLN A 176 21.97 8.61 22.76
C GLN A 176 20.97 7.66 23.43
N THR A 177 19.79 8.14 23.81
CA THR A 177 18.74 7.29 24.36
C THR A 177 18.27 6.29 23.30
N PHE A 178 18.12 5.01 23.67
CA PHE A 178 17.69 3.96 22.73
C PHE A 178 16.38 4.32 22.00
N ALA A 179 15.42 4.94 22.71
CA ALA A 179 14.15 5.37 22.13
C ALA A 179 14.31 6.32 20.92
N TRP A 180 15.36 7.15 20.90
CA TRP A 180 15.70 8.01 19.77
C TRP A 180 16.61 7.30 18.76
N MET A 181 17.62 6.56 19.24
CA MET A 181 18.51 5.80 18.36
C MET A 181 17.80 4.74 17.51
N SER A 182 16.69 4.20 18.01
CA SER A 182 15.87 3.19 17.32
C SER A 182 15.03 3.76 16.18
N GLN A 183 14.96 5.08 16.03
CA GLN A 183 14.21 5.75 14.96
C GLN A 183 15.06 5.89 13.70
N LEU A 184 14.39 5.92 12.54
CA LEU A 184 15.02 6.19 11.26
C LEU A 184 15.28 7.70 11.13
N LYS A 185 16.57 8.07 11.12
CA LYS A 185 17.05 9.45 11.11
C LYS A 185 17.63 9.81 9.75
N PHE A 186 17.42 11.06 9.33
CA PHE A 186 17.82 11.56 8.03
C PHE A 186 18.67 12.81 8.20
N HIS A 187 19.79 12.88 7.48
CA HIS A 187 20.72 14.00 7.53
C HIS A 187 21.19 14.33 6.12
N MET A 188 21.30 15.61 5.76
CA MET A 188 22.04 15.98 4.57
C MET A 188 23.55 15.85 4.86
N ASP A 189 24.27 15.03 4.09
CA ASP A 189 25.72 14.92 4.22
C ASP A 189 26.41 15.89 3.24
N ASP A 190 26.98 16.97 3.77
CA ASP A 190 27.67 18.00 2.99
C ASP A 190 28.85 17.46 2.15
N LYS A 191 29.46 16.33 2.55
CA LYS A 191 30.61 15.77 1.83
C LYS A 191 30.19 15.04 0.56
N THR A 192 29.13 14.24 0.66
CA THR A 192 28.63 13.41 -0.44
C THR A 192 27.48 14.07 -1.17
N ASN A 193 26.94 15.16 -0.61
CA ASN A 193 25.82 15.91 -1.15
C ASN A 193 24.57 15.01 -1.29
N THR A 194 24.46 14.02 -0.39
CA THR A 194 23.45 12.97 -0.39
C THR A 194 22.80 12.87 1.00
N VAL A 195 21.52 12.51 1.04
CA VAL A 195 20.84 12.21 2.30
C VAL A 195 21.41 10.91 2.91
N ARG A 196 22.05 11.05 4.07
CA ARG A 196 22.51 9.96 4.92
C ARG A 196 21.37 9.52 5.85
N ILE A 197 21.20 8.21 5.98
CA ILE A 197 20.14 7.59 6.77
C ILE A 197 20.76 6.72 7.85
N GLU A 198 20.26 6.85 9.07
CA GLU A 198 20.76 6.12 10.23
C GLU A 198 19.63 5.52 11.05
N ILE A 199 19.82 4.28 11.50
CA ILE A 199 18.96 3.63 12.49
C ILE A 199 19.81 2.67 13.31
N CYS A 200 19.79 2.84 14.63
CA CYS A 200 20.73 2.17 15.53
C CYS A 200 22.19 2.31 15.04
N ASP A 201 22.82 1.21 14.67
CA ASP A 201 24.21 1.10 14.19
C ASP A 201 24.29 0.79 12.67
N TYR A 202 23.16 0.87 11.97
CA TYR A 202 23.09 0.78 10.51
C TYR A 202 23.09 2.18 9.89
N VAL A 203 23.99 2.38 8.92
CA VAL A 203 24.11 3.62 8.16
C VAL A 203 24.05 3.28 6.68
N THR A 204 23.23 4.03 5.94
CA THR A 204 23.13 3.94 4.49
C THR A 204 22.88 5.32 3.89
N TYR A 205 22.84 5.41 2.56
CA TYR A 205 22.50 6.62 1.84
C TYR A 205 21.18 6.41 1.10
N PHE A 206 20.41 7.49 0.95
CA PHE A 206 19.15 7.47 0.22
C PHE A 206 19.39 7.10 -1.25
N GLY A 207 18.62 6.14 -1.77
CA GLY A 207 18.84 5.55 -3.10
C GLY A 207 18.35 6.41 -4.27
N TYR A 208 17.52 7.42 -4.03
CA TYR A 208 16.94 8.31 -5.05
C TYR A 208 16.14 7.62 -6.17
N GLU A 209 15.63 6.41 -5.93
CA GLU A 209 14.61 5.85 -6.82
C GLU A 209 13.32 6.67 -6.72
N TYR A 210 12.72 7.00 -7.87
CA TYR A 210 11.49 7.79 -7.88
C TYR A 210 10.27 6.95 -7.48
N ILE A 211 9.88 7.10 -6.21
CA ILE A 211 8.75 6.38 -5.62
C ILE A 211 7.41 7.10 -5.88
N GLY A 212 7.44 8.40 -6.18
CA GLY A 212 6.26 9.26 -6.34
C GLY A 212 5.35 9.33 -5.10
N ASN A 213 4.13 9.83 -5.28
CA ASN A 213 3.16 10.03 -4.21
C ASN A 213 2.35 8.75 -3.90
N CYS A 214 3.02 7.71 -3.42
CA CYS A 214 2.41 6.39 -3.23
C CYS A 214 1.70 6.19 -1.87
N GLY A 215 1.75 7.17 -0.96
CA GLY A 215 1.27 7.05 0.43
C GLY A 215 2.34 6.51 1.38
N CYS A 216 2.02 6.39 2.67
CA CYS A 216 2.87 5.78 3.69
C CYS A 216 2.06 4.79 4.54
N LEU A 217 2.72 3.75 5.04
CA LEU A 217 2.14 2.85 6.03
C LEU A 217 2.04 3.60 7.38
N VAL A 218 0.96 3.37 8.11
CA VAL A 218 0.86 3.88 9.49
C VAL A 218 1.94 3.21 10.34
N VAL A 219 2.85 4.01 10.88
CA VAL A 219 3.95 3.53 11.71
C VAL A 219 3.42 3.21 13.11
N THR A 220 3.80 2.03 13.62
CA THR A 220 3.43 1.52 14.93
C THR A 220 4.67 0.94 15.62
N PRO A 221 4.63 0.68 16.94
CA PRO A 221 5.74 0.01 17.64
C PRO A 221 6.09 -1.38 17.07
N LEU A 222 5.16 -2.04 16.35
CA LEU A 222 5.46 -3.29 15.65
C LEU A 222 6.26 -3.06 14.37
N THR A 223 5.91 -2.05 13.58
CA THR A 223 6.62 -1.71 12.34
C THR A 223 8.00 -1.14 12.64
N ASP A 224 8.17 -0.34 13.70
CA ASP A 224 9.49 0.16 14.15
C ASP A 224 10.43 -1.01 14.49
N ARG A 225 9.94 -1.98 15.27
CA ARG A 225 10.71 -3.19 15.58
C ARG A 225 11.07 -3.99 14.32
N CYS A 226 10.17 -4.00 13.34
CA CYS A 226 10.45 -4.61 12.04
C CYS A 226 11.57 -3.86 11.33
N TYR A 227 11.48 -2.53 11.22
CA TYR A 227 12.51 -1.68 10.62
C TYR A 227 13.89 -1.95 11.21
N ILE A 228 14.02 -1.89 12.54
CA ILE A 228 15.26 -2.18 13.27
C ILE A 228 15.79 -3.58 12.93
N THR A 229 14.91 -4.57 12.88
CA THR A 229 15.31 -5.96 12.61
C THR A 229 15.79 -6.14 11.17
N LEU A 230 15.10 -5.53 10.20
CA LEU A 230 15.44 -5.63 8.79
C LEU A 230 16.73 -4.88 8.46
N THR A 231 16.91 -3.66 8.97
CA THR A 231 18.16 -2.90 8.78
C THR A 231 19.34 -3.58 9.46
N GLN A 232 19.13 -4.22 10.63
CA GLN A 232 20.19 -5.00 11.25
C GLN A 232 20.50 -6.30 10.50
N ALA A 233 19.53 -6.90 9.82
CA ALA A 233 19.78 -8.02 8.92
C ALA A 233 20.67 -7.57 7.74
N MET A 234 20.35 -6.43 7.13
CA MET A 234 21.13 -5.85 6.04
C MET A 234 22.56 -5.52 6.46
N ARG A 235 22.75 -4.94 7.66
CA ARG A 235 24.08 -4.68 8.22
C ARG A 235 24.94 -5.94 8.31
N LEU A 236 24.32 -7.08 8.62
CA LEU A 236 24.97 -8.39 8.72
C LEU A 236 25.03 -9.13 7.37
N VAL A 237 24.58 -8.49 6.28
CA VAL A 237 24.45 -9.08 4.93
C VAL A 237 23.65 -10.39 5.00
N LEU A 238 22.54 -10.34 5.74
CA LEU A 238 21.52 -11.37 5.84
C LEU A 238 20.21 -10.84 5.22
N GLY A 239 19.34 -11.77 4.83
CA GLY A 239 17.97 -11.41 4.49
C GLY A 239 17.11 -11.17 5.74
N GLY A 240 15.93 -10.59 5.57
CA GLY A 240 14.93 -10.52 6.64
C GLY A 240 13.77 -11.48 6.41
N ALA A 241 13.26 -12.09 7.49
CA ALA A 241 12.12 -13.00 7.44
C ALA A 241 10.98 -12.57 8.39
N PRO A 242 10.20 -11.53 8.05
CA PRO A 242 8.93 -11.25 8.71
C PRO A 242 7.95 -12.44 8.61
N ALA A 243 7.52 -12.96 9.74
CA ALA A 243 6.62 -14.11 9.85
C ALA A 243 5.47 -13.82 10.82
N GLY A 244 4.27 -14.23 10.47
CA GLY A 244 3.08 -14.03 11.30
C GLY A 244 1.77 -14.20 10.53
N PRO A 245 0.61 -14.06 11.18
CA PRO A 245 -0.70 -14.24 10.53
C PRO A 245 -0.92 -13.34 9.31
N ALA A 246 -1.87 -13.71 8.45
CA ALA A 246 -2.27 -12.86 7.32
C ALA A 246 -2.80 -11.51 7.83
N GLY A 247 -2.52 -10.43 7.08
CA GLY A 247 -3.00 -9.09 7.42
C GLY A 247 -2.23 -8.35 8.53
N THR A 248 -1.10 -8.88 9.02
CA THR A 248 -0.25 -8.19 10.02
C THR A 248 0.75 -7.19 9.43
N GLY A 249 0.72 -6.94 8.12
CA GLY A 249 1.54 -5.92 7.47
C GLY A 249 2.95 -6.35 7.06
N LYS A 250 3.29 -7.65 7.05
CA LYS A 250 4.63 -8.19 6.69
C LYS A 250 5.24 -7.57 5.42
N THR A 251 4.54 -7.73 4.29
CA THR A 251 4.99 -7.27 2.97
C THR A 251 5.02 -5.74 2.90
N GLU A 252 3.99 -5.10 3.45
CA GLU A 252 3.89 -3.64 3.41
C GLU A 252 4.93 -2.94 4.26
N THR A 253 5.33 -3.50 5.39
CA THR A 253 6.42 -2.94 6.21
C THR A 253 7.78 -3.04 5.48
N THR A 254 8.06 -4.15 4.78
CA THR A 254 9.28 -4.27 3.96
C THR A 254 9.30 -3.25 2.82
N LYS A 255 8.15 -3.09 2.15
CA LYS A 255 7.98 -2.13 1.05
C LYS A 255 8.10 -0.68 1.52
N ASP A 256 7.48 -0.36 2.66
CA ASP A 256 7.53 0.97 3.27
C ASP A 256 8.96 1.31 3.72
N LEU A 257 9.71 0.36 4.27
CA LEU A 257 11.14 0.55 4.60
C LEU A 257 11.97 0.84 3.35
N GLY A 258 11.82 0.05 2.28
CA GLY A 258 12.56 0.28 1.04
C GLY A 258 12.27 1.65 0.43
N ARG A 259 11.00 2.08 0.46
CA ARG A 259 10.59 3.44 0.06
C ARG A 259 11.20 4.52 0.95
N ALA A 260 11.24 4.30 2.27
CA ALA A 260 11.88 5.24 3.18
C ALA A 260 13.39 5.39 2.91
N LEU A 261 14.03 4.36 2.37
CA LEU A 261 15.44 4.40 1.96
C LEU A 261 15.64 4.86 0.50
N GLY A 262 14.58 5.11 -0.27
CA GLY A 262 14.69 5.50 -1.68
C GLY A 262 15.11 4.35 -2.59
N VAL A 263 14.77 3.10 -2.25
CA VAL A 263 15.15 1.89 -2.98
C VAL A 263 13.92 1.17 -3.53
N MET A 264 14.04 0.65 -4.76
CA MET A 264 12.98 -0.14 -5.40
C MET A 264 12.81 -1.50 -4.71
N VAL A 265 11.56 -1.85 -4.36
CA VAL A 265 11.20 -3.16 -3.79
C VAL A 265 10.28 -3.92 -4.73
N TYR A 266 10.79 -5.01 -5.31
CA TYR A 266 10.01 -5.96 -6.09
C TYR A 266 9.34 -6.97 -5.17
N VAL A 267 8.02 -7.01 -5.18
CA VAL A 267 7.23 -8.00 -4.44
C VAL A 267 6.86 -9.15 -5.38
N PHE A 268 7.28 -10.36 -5.05
CA PHE A 268 6.96 -11.58 -5.80
C PHE A 268 6.05 -12.46 -4.95
N ASN A 269 4.83 -12.74 -5.43
CA ASN A 269 3.95 -13.68 -4.77
C ASN A 269 4.38 -15.12 -5.14
N CYS A 270 4.91 -15.87 -4.18
CA CYS A 270 5.44 -17.20 -4.43
C CYS A 270 4.32 -18.24 -4.58
N SER A 271 4.51 -19.17 -5.51
CA SER A 271 3.62 -20.31 -5.74
C SER A 271 4.43 -21.61 -5.77
N ASP A 272 3.71 -22.74 -5.76
CA ASP A 272 4.28 -24.09 -5.93
C ASP A 272 4.85 -24.32 -7.34
N GLN A 273 4.52 -23.46 -8.30
CA GLN A 273 4.99 -23.50 -9.69
C GLN A 273 6.32 -22.76 -9.91
N MET A 274 6.84 -22.05 -8.91
CA MET A 274 8.12 -21.35 -9.04
C MET A 274 9.29 -22.33 -9.12
N ASP A 275 10.10 -22.21 -10.16
CA ASP A 275 11.30 -23.02 -10.37
C ASP A 275 12.59 -22.29 -9.96
N TYR A 276 13.66 -23.05 -9.74
CA TYR A 276 14.95 -22.48 -9.31
C TYR A 276 15.62 -21.65 -10.41
N LYS A 277 15.28 -21.87 -11.68
CA LYS A 277 15.84 -21.11 -12.82
C LYS A 277 15.23 -19.71 -12.89
N SER A 278 13.91 -19.59 -12.74
CA SER A 278 13.24 -18.28 -12.67
C SER A 278 13.71 -17.51 -11.45
N MET A 279 13.82 -18.16 -10.29
CA MET A 279 14.40 -17.55 -9.09
C MET A 279 15.84 -17.07 -9.33
N GLY A 280 16.67 -17.88 -10.00
CA GLY A 280 18.02 -17.48 -10.41
C GLY A 280 18.02 -16.23 -11.30
N GLN A 281 17.14 -16.13 -12.29
CA GLN A 281 17.03 -14.94 -13.14
C GLN A 281 16.57 -13.70 -12.36
N ILE A 282 15.61 -13.86 -11.44
CA ILE A 282 15.18 -12.79 -10.55
C ILE A 282 16.36 -12.29 -9.71
N PHE A 283 17.10 -13.20 -9.07
CA PHE A 283 18.27 -12.82 -8.26
C PHE A 283 19.39 -12.17 -9.09
N LYS A 284 19.60 -12.58 -10.35
CA LYS A 284 20.51 -11.88 -11.28
C LYS A 284 20.06 -10.44 -11.50
N GLY A 285 18.76 -10.22 -11.72
CA GLY A 285 18.19 -8.89 -11.88
C GLY A 285 18.37 -8.03 -10.63
N LEU A 286 17.96 -8.54 -9.47
CA LEU A 286 18.06 -7.83 -8.18
C LEU A 286 19.51 -7.47 -7.82
N SER A 287 20.44 -8.41 -8.01
CA SER A 287 21.86 -8.20 -7.70
C SER A 287 22.50 -7.10 -8.55
N GLN A 288 22.14 -7.02 -9.84
CA GLN A 288 22.70 -6.02 -10.76
C GLN A 288 22.02 -4.65 -10.62
N ALA A 289 20.73 -4.63 -10.26
CA ALA A 289 19.95 -3.40 -10.10
C ALA A 289 20.12 -2.74 -8.73
N GLY A 290 20.62 -3.46 -7.71
CA GLY A 290 20.64 -2.98 -6.32
C GLY A 290 19.25 -2.87 -5.70
N ALA A 291 18.27 -3.55 -6.29
CA ALA A 291 16.89 -3.54 -5.82
C ALA A 291 16.66 -4.61 -4.74
N TRP A 292 15.55 -4.47 -4.02
CA TRP A 292 15.15 -5.45 -3.01
C TRP A 292 14.14 -6.42 -3.58
N GLY A 293 14.30 -7.71 -3.27
CA GLY A 293 13.29 -8.73 -3.54
C GLY A 293 12.54 -9.09 -2.27
N CYS A 294 11.24 -8.83 -2.21
CA CYS A 294 10.35 -9.32 -1.16
C CYS A 294 9.52 -10.49 -1.69
N PHE A 295 9.90 -11.70 -1.31
CA PHE A 295 9.23 -12.92 -1.71
C PHE A 295 8.09 -13.20 -0.73
N ASP A 296 6.89 -12.82 -1.13
CA ASP A 296 5.67 -13.02 -0.35
C ASP A 296 5.29 -14.49 -0.38
N GLU A 297 4.79 -15.02 0.74
CA GLU A 297 4.33 -16.40 0.81
C GLU A 297 5.40 -17.46 0.45
N PHE A 298 6.67 -17.16 0.75
CA PHE A 298 7.84 -17.93 0.34
C PHE A 298 7.79 -19.42 0.72
N ASN A 299 7.08 -19.74 1.81
CA ASN A 299 6.84 -21.09 2.27
C ASN A 299 5.80 -21.90 1.44
N ARG A 300 5.42 -21.41 0.25
CA ARG A 300 4.65 -22.18 -0.76
C ARG A 300 5.54 -22.90 -1.77
N ILE A 301 6.80 -22.51 -1.86
CA ILE A 301 7.73 -23.12 -2.82
C ILE A 301 8.05 -24.55 -2.35
N ASN A 302 8.15 -25.46 -3.32
CA ASN A 302 8.53 -26.84 -3.06
C ASN A 302 9.89 -26.94 -2.36
N VAL A 303 10.01 -27.84 -1.37
CA VAL A 303 11.21 -27.98 -0.53
C VAL A 303 12.47 -28.30 -1.34
N GLU A 304 12.32 -29.04 -2.44
CA GLU A 304 13.41 -29.36 -3.37
C GLU A 304 13.98 -28.10 -4.04
N VAL A 305 13.10 -27.18 -4.46
CA VAL A 305 13.48 -25.89 -5.07
C VAL A 305 14.11 -24.97 -4.03
N LEU A 306 13.54 -24.91 -2.82
CA LEU A 306 14.06 -24.09 -1.72
C LEU A 306 15.52 -24.43 -1.38
N SER A 307 15.92 -25.70 -1.51
CA SER A 307 17.29 -26.13 -1.25
C SER A 307 18.29 -25.54 -2.25
N VAL A 308 17.92 -25.43 -3.52
CA VAL A 308 18.75 -24.79 -4.56
C VAL A 308 18.76 -23.26 -4.37
N VAL A 309 17.60 -22.68 -4.07
CA VAL A 309 17.46 -21.24 -3.78
C VAL A 309 18.32 -20.81 -2.59
N ALA A 310 18.46 -21.65 -1.56
CA ALA A 310 19.37 -21.39 -0.45
C ALA A 310 20.82 -21.20 -0.93
N GLN A 311 21.29 -22.06 -1.85
CA GLN A 311 22.64 -21.97 -2.40
C GLN A 311 22.84 -20.70 -3.26
N GLN A 312 21.81 -20.31 -4.00
CA GLN A 312 21.80 -19.05 -4.77
C GLN A 312 21.97 -17.85 -3.82
N ILE A 313 21.15 -17.75 -2.77
CA ILE A 313 21.23 -16.67 -1.79
C ILE A 313 22.59 -16.65 -1.07
N ILE A 314 23.11 -17.82 -0.67
CA ILE A 314 24.45 -17.95 -0.05
C ILE A 314 25.53 -17.35 -0.96
N THR A 315 25.46 -17.63 -2.26
CA THR A 315 26.47 -17.16 -3.22
C THR A 315 26.49 -15.63 -3.29
N ILE A 316 25.31 -15.00 -3.31
CA ILE A 316 25.14 -13.54 -3.29
C ILE A 316 25.63 -12.95 -1.98
N GLN A 317 25.22 -13.51 -0.84
CA GLN A 317 25.63 -13.02 0.49
C GLN A 317 27.15 -13.14 0.70
N LYS A 318 27.79 -14.21 0.22
CA LYS A 318 29.25 -14.37 0.29
C LYS A 318 29.97 -13.31 -0.54
N ALA A 319 29.51 -13.05 -1.77
CA ALA A 319 30.10 -12.02 -2.63
C ALA A 319 29.94 -10.62 -2.01
N SER A 320 28.76 -10.32 -1.45
CA SER A 320 28.48 -9.04 -0.78
C SER A 320 29.31 -8.86 0.49
N LYS A 321 29.44 -9.90 1.34
CA LYS A 321 30.32 -9.88 2.53
C LYS A 321 31.80 -9.69 2.18
N ALA A 322 32.24 -10.22 1.04
CA ALA A 322 33.60 -10.01 0.53
C ALA A 322 33.80 -8.63 -0.13
N GLY A 323 32.73 -7.83 -0.27
CA GLY A 323 32.79 -6.49 -0.87
C GLY A 323 33.05 -6.50 -2.37
N LEU A 324 32.73 -7.59 -3.07
CA LEU A 324 32.93 -7.71 -4.52
C LEU A 324 31.94 -6.84 -5.29
N THR A 325 32.38 -6.25 -6.40
CA THR A 325 31.54 -5.48 -7.34
C THR A 325 31.07 -6.33 -8.53
N ARG A 326 31.69 -7.49 -8.75
CA ARG A 326 31.30 -8.50 -9.73
C ARG A 326 31.54 -9.89 -9.15
N PHE A 327 30.72 -10.85 -9.55
CA PHE A 327 30.85 -12.24 -9.09
C PHE A 327 30.20 -13.21 -10.08
N THR A 328 30.68 -14.45 -10.06
CA THR A 328 30.08 -15.54 -10.82
C THR A 328 28.83 -16.07 -10.11
N PHE A 329 27.69 -15.96 -10.77
CA PHE A 329 26.40 -16.44 -10.30
C PHE A 329 25.71 -17.29 -11.37
N GLU A 330 25.36 -18.53 -11.04
CA GLU A 330 24.72 -19.49 -11.97
C GLU A 330 25.45 -19.55 -13.34
N GLY A 331 26.79 -19.65 -13.29
CA GLY A 331 27.66 -19.74 -14.47
C GLY A 331 27.88 -18.44 -15.25
N SER A 332 27.33 -17.29 -14.81
CA SER A 332 27.49 -15.99 -15.47
C SER A 332 28.24 -15.01 -14.55
N ASP A 333 29.17 -14.22 -15.10
CA ASP A 333 29.80 -13.12 -14.36
C ASP A 333 28.92 -11.86 -14.42
N ILE A 334 28.36 -11.45 -13.28
CA ILE A 334 27.41 -10.34 -13.17
C ILE A 334 27.92 -9.26 -12.22
N ALA A 335 27.42 -8.03 -12.40
CA ALA A 335 27.64 -6.96 -11.44
C ALA A 335 26.88 -7.24 -10.12
N LEU A 336 27.42 -6.75 -9.02
CA LEU A 336 26.81 -6.79 -7.70
C LEU A 336 26.75 -5.39 -7.12
N ASP A 337 25.54 -4.88 -6.97
CA ASP A 337 25.27 -3.68 -6.21
C ASP A 337 25.06 -4.04 -4.72
N LYS A 338 25.64 -3.24 -3.83
CA LYS A 338 25.62 -3.47 -2.38
C LYS A 338 24.25 -3.20 -1.76
N ALA A 339 23.38 -2.45 -2.42
CA ALA A 339 22.02 -2.18 -1.97
C ALA A 339 21.09 -3.39 -2.09
N ASN A 340 21.47 -4.41 -2.87
CA ASN A 340 20.69 -5.62 -3.05
C ASN A 340 20.40 -6.33 -1.71
N ALA A 341 19.12 -6.63 -1.49
CA ALA A 341 18.65 -7.35 -0.30
C ALA A 341 17.50 -8.30 -0.65
N VAL A 342 17.45 -9.44 0.05
CA VAL A 342 16.42 -10.45 -0.12
C VAL A 342 15.62 -10.57 1.17
N PHE A 343 14.31 -10.38 1.06
CA PHE A 343 13.35 -10.52 2.15
C PHE A 343 12.34 -11.61 1.80
N ILE A 344 11.92 -12.35 2.81
CA ILE A 344 10.89 -13.38 2.67
C ILE A 344 9.78 -13.09 3.66
N THR A 345 8.53 -13.35 3.29
CA THR A 345 7.44 -13.34 4.25
C THR A 345 6.87 -14.74 4.40
N MET A 346 6.37 -15.04 5.59
CA MET A 346 5.79 -16.32 5.90
C MET A 346 4.46 -16.18 6.65
N ASN A 347 3.52 -17.06 6.32
CA ASN A 347 2.30 -17.31 7.09
C ASN A 347 2.43 -18.70 7.74
N PRO A 348 2.93 -18.80 8.98
CA PRO A 348 3.05 -20.09 9.67
C PRO A 348 1.66 -20.68 9.95
N GLY A 349 1.52 -22.01 9.87
CA GLY A 349 0.31 -22.74 10.28
C GLY A 349 -0.86 -22.73 9.28
N TYR A 350 -0.70 -22.13 8.10
CA TYR A 350 -1.71 -22.18 7.03
C TYR A 350 -1.59 -23.48 6.21
N ALA A 351 -2.72 -23.98 5.71
CA ALA A 351 -2.73 -25.18 4.88
C ALA A 351 -1.92 -24.98 3.58
N GLY A 352 -1.21 -26.03 3.14
CA GLY A 352 -0.38 -25.97 1.93
C GLY A 352 0.96 -25.24 2.09
N ARG A 353 1.41 -25.00 3.33
CA ARG A 353 2.68 -24.34 3.63
C ARG A 353 3.72 -25.31 4.16
N THR A 354 4.95 -25.19 3.67
CA THR A 354 6.10 -25.99 4.10
C THR A 354 6.88 -25.28 5.20
N GLU A 355 7.53 -26.04 6.08
CA GLU A 355 8.55 -25.45 6.94
C GLU A 355 9.83 -25.20 6.14
N LEU A 356 10.46 -24.05 6.39
CA LEU A 356 11.72 -23.74 5.73
C LEU A 356 12.84 -24.67 6.26
N PRO A 357 13.71 -25.19 5.37
CA PRO A 357 14.93 -25.90 5.78
C PRO A 357 15.83 -25.05 6.70
N ASP A 358 16.53 -25.68 7.63
CA ASP A 358 17.34 -24.94 8.64
C ASP A 358 18.54 -24.20 8.03
N ASN A 359 19.15 -24.75 6.98
CA ASN A 359 20.20 -24.07 6.21
C ASN A 359 19.69 -22.79 5.55
N LEU A 360 18.41 -22.75 5.15
CA LEU A 360 17.78 -21.57 4.58
C LEU A 360 17.41 -20.57 5.68
N LYS A 361 16.83 -21.04 6.80
CA LYS A 361 16.53 -20.18 7.97
C LYS A 361 17.76 -19.40 8.43
N ALA A 362 18.94 -20.01 8.41
CA ALA A 362 20.20 -19.38 8.80
C ALA A 362 20.61 -18.18 7.93
N LEU A 363 20.07 -18.04 6.71
CA LEU A 363 20.35 -16.91 5.81
C LEU A 363 19.53 -15.67 6.12
N PHE A 364 18.52 -15.80 6.98
CA PHE A 364 17.56 -14.76 7.28
C PHE A 364 17.50 -14.46 8.78
N ARG A 365 17.29 -13.19 9.11
CA ARG A 365 16.94 -12.78 10.47
C ARG A 365 15.41 -12.87 10.65
N PRO A 366 14.91 -13.71 11.57
CA PRO A 366 13.48 -13.84 11.79
C PRO A 366 12.92 -12.59 12.50
N MET A 367 11.68 -12.23 12.13
CA MET A 367 10.92 -11.15 12.79
C MET A 367 9.48 -11.61 12.95
N ALA A 368 8.94 -11.58 14.18
CA ALA A 368 7.55 -11.95 14.43
C ALA A 368 6.60 -10.75 14.25
N MET A 369 5.79 -10.77 13.19
CA MET A 369 4.74 -9.79 12.88
C MET A 369 3.40 -10.26 13.45
N MET A 370 3.17 -9.96 14.73
CA MET A 370 1.94 -10.30 15.45
C MET A 370 0.79 -9.33 15.15
N VAL A 371 -0.36 -9.48 15.81
CA VAL A 371 -1.53 -8.61 15.66
C VAL A 371 -1.12 -7.15 15.96
N PRO A 372 -1.27 -6.22 14.99
CA PRO A 372 -0.93 -4.82 15.20
C PRO A 372 -1.99 -4.11 16.06
N ASP A 373 -1.67 -2.92 16.56
CA ASP A 373 -2.62 -2.10 17.30
C ASP A 373 -3.61 -1.43 16.33
N TYR A 374 -4.78 -2.04 16.15
CA TYR A 374 -5.83 -1.52 15.27
C TYR A 374 -6.37 -0.17 15.73
N ALA A 375 -6.34 0.12 17.05
CA ALA A 375 -6.90 1.37 17.57
C ALA A 375 -5.97 2.53 17.24
N LEU A 376 -4.66 2.34 17.40
CA LEU A 376 -3.66 3.30 16.97
C LEU A 376 -3.72 3.56 15.46
N ILE A 377 -3.80 2.50 14.65
CA ILE A 377 -3.90 2.64 13.19
C ILE A 377 -5.17 3.41 12.80
N ALA A 378 -6.31 3.09 13.43
CA ALA A 378 -7.56 3.79 13.18
C ALA A 378 -7.52 5.25 13.64
N GLU A 379 -6.92 5.56 14.79
CA GLU A 379 -6.75 6.93 15.29
C GLU A 379 -5.97 7.79 14.28
N ILE A 380 -4.79 7.32 13.87
CA ILE A 380 -3.93 8.05 12.92
C ILE A 380 -4.62 8.21 11.56
N SER A 381 -5.27 7.14 11.07
CA SER A 381 -5.93 7.18 9.77
C SER A 381 -7.15 8.09 9.78
N LEU A 382 -7.98 8.06 10.82
CA LEU A 382 -9.12 8.97 10.95
C LEU A 382 -8.65 10.43 11.09
N PHE A 383 -7.59 10.69 11.88
CA PHE A 383 -6.99 12.02 11.96
C PHE A 383 -6.58 12.54 10.58
N SER A 384 -5.96 11.69 9.76
CA SER A 384 -5.56 12.04 8.39
C SER A 384 -6.74 12.35 7.45
N PHE A 385 -7.97 11.95 7.81
CA PHE A 385 -9.19 12.31 7.08
C PHE A 385 -9.88 13.59 7.61
N GLY A 386 -9.27 14.30 8.57
CA GLY A 386 -9.80 15.54 9.14
C GLY A 386 -10.75 15.33 10.31
N PHE A 387 -10.68 14.19 11.00
CA PHE A 387 -11.37 14.01 12.28
C PHE A 387 -10.66 14.81 13.39
N GLY A 388 -11.42 15.56 14.18
CA GLY A 388 -10.90 16.42 15.23
C GLY A 388 -10.36 15.66 16.43
N ASP A 389 -11.18 14.77 17.02
CA ASP A 389 -10.78 13.87 18.11
C ASP A 389 -11.08 12.41 17.73
N PRO A 390 -10.17 11.75 16.98
CA PRO A 390 -10.41 10.41 16.47
C PRO A 390 -10.27 9.31 17.53
N ARG A 391 -9.71 9.60 18.71
CA ARG A 391 -9.36 8.58 19.72
C ARG A 391 -10.57 7.85 20.33
N PRO A 392 -11.68 8.52 20.71
CA PRO A 392 -12.89 7.83 21.15
C PRO A 392 -13.48 6.94 20.05
N SER A 393 -13.55 7.47 18.83
CA SER A 393 -14.09 6.78 17.66
C SER A 393 -13.27 5.56 17.25
N SER A 394 -11.93 5.63 17.30
CA SER A 394 -11.04 4.50 17.00
C SER A 394 -11.23 3.36 17.99
N LYS A 395 -11.31 3.66 19.29
CA LYS A 395 -11.57 2.67 20.35
C LYS A 395 -12.95 2.03 20.20
N LYS A 396 -14.00 2.80 19.91
CA LYS A 396 -15.35 2.27 19.65
C LYS A 396 -15.37 1.37 18.43
N MET A 397 -14.71 1.75 17.34
CA MET A 397 -14.60 0.97 16.11
C MET A 397 -13.92 -0.38 16.36
N VAL A 398 -12.77 -0.40 17.04
CA VAL A 398 -12.06 -1.65 17.37
C VAL A 398 -12.87 -2.49 18.37
N GLY A 399 -13.51 -1.84 19.35
CA GLY A 399 -14.44 -2.49 20.27
C GLY A 399 -15.57 -3.20 19.53
N THR A 400 -16.14 -2.59 18.49
CA THR A 400 -17.19 -3.20 17.67
C THR A 400 -16.69 -4.48 17.01
N PHE A 401 -15.51 -4.46 16.39
CA PHE A 401 -14.93 -5.65 15.75
C PHE A 401 -14.59 -6.75 16.76
N LYS A 402 -14.03 -6.38 17.92
CA LYS A 402 -13.72 -7.33 18.99
C LYS A 402 -14.99 -8.02 19.52
N LEU A 403 -16.00 -7.25 19.91
CA LEU A 403 -17.28 -7.79 20.39
C LEU A 403 -17.97 -8.61 19.31
N SER A 404 -17.92 -8.18 18.05
CA SER A 404 -18.47 -8.95 16.93
C SER A 404 -17.77 -10.29 16.76
N SER A 405 -16.45 -10.35 16.93
CA SER A 405 -15.69 -11.60 16.87
C SER A 405 -15.96 -12.56 18.04
N GLU A 406 -16.35 -12.02 19.19
CA GLU A 406 -16.61 -12.79 20.43
C GLU A 406 -18.08 -13.22 20.57
N GLN A 407 -19.04 -12.45 20.01
CA GLN A 407 -20.48 -12.65 20.23
C GLN A 407 -21.26 -13.13 19.01
N LEU A 408 -20.80 -12.84 17.78
CA LEU A 408 -21.50 -13.31 16.58
C LEU A 408 -21.20 -14.79 16.32
N SER A 409 -22.06 -15.43 15.53
CA SER A 409 -21.82 -16.81 15.13
C SER A 409 -20.51 -16.95 14.34
N SER A 410 -19.82 -18.09 14.51
CA SER A 410 -18.60 -18.37 13.75
C SER A 410 -18.96 -18.73 12.31
N GLN A 411 -18.61 -17.85 11.36
CA GLN A 411 -18.82 -18.05 9.93
C GLN A 411 -17.50 -17.92 9.17
N ASP A 412 -17.28 -18.77 8.16
CA ASP A 412 -16.03 -18.76 7.37
C ASP A 412 -15.78 -17.44 6.61
N HIS A 413 -16.84 -16.67 6.35
CA HIS A 413 -16.77 -15.42 5.60
C HIS A 413 -16.74 -14.17 6.49
N TYR A 414 -16.74 -14.33 7.83
CA TYR A 414 -16.61 -13.20 8.75
C TYR A 414 -15.14 -12.79 8.87
N ASP A 415 -14.88 -11.51 8.61
CA ASP A 415 -13.55 -10.91 8.71
C ASP A 415 -13.62 -9.71 9.66
N PHE A 416 -12.91 -9.83 10.77
CA PHE A 416 -12.74 -8.79 11.79
C PHE A 416 -11.29 -8.32 11.89
N GLY A 417 -10.45 -8.66 10.90
CA GLY A 417 -9.05 -8.28 10.84
C GLY A 417 -8.80 -6.88 10.27
N MET A 418 -7.53 -6.54 10.07
CA MET A 418 -7.10 -5.20 9.62
C MET A 418 -7.72 -4.76 8.29
N ARG A 419 -8.02 -5.70 7.38
CA ARG A 419 -8.68 -5.38 6.09
C ARG A 419 -10.10 -4.85 6.29
N ALA A 420 -10.85 -5.40 7.25
CA ALA A 420 -12.17 -4.91 7.63
C ALA A 420 -12.08 -3.52 8.26
N VAL A 421 -11.15 -3.35 9.22
CA VAL A 421 -10.90 -2.05 9.89
C VAL A 421 -10.57 -0.97 8.85
N LYS A 422 -9.63 -1.23 7.93
CA LYS A 422 -9.23 -0.26 6.88
C LYS A 422 -10.40 0.17 6.00
N SER A 423 -11.33 -0.75 5.70
CA SER A 423 -12.50 -0.42 4.87
C SER A 423 -13.48 0.48 5.58
N VAL A 424 -13.67 0.30 6.89
CA VAL A 424 -14.49 1.20 7.70
C VAL A 424 -13.85 2.58 7.80
N ILE A 425 -12.53 2.66 8.02
CA ILE A 425 -11.82 3.94 8.06
C ILE A 425 -11.96 4.69 6.73
N ASN A 426 -11.75 4.00 5.60
CA ASN A 426 -11.91 4.62 4.28
C ASN A 426 -13.35 5.11 4.06
N ALA A 427 -14.37 4.32 4.42
CA ALA A 427 -15.76 4.72 4.32
C ALA A 427 -16.08 5.93 5.22
N ALA A 428 -15.58 5.94 6.46
CA ALA A 428 -15.73 7.06 7.39
C ALA A 428 -15.06 8.34 6.86
N GLY A 429 -13.88 8.23 6.25
CA GLY A 429 -13.20 9.34 5.61
C GLY A 429 -13.97 9.91 4.40
N LEU A 430 -14.58 9.05 3.58
CA LEU A 430 -15.47 9.49 2.49
C LEU A 430 -16.67 10.27 3.04
N LEU A 431 -17.30 9.76 4.10
CA LEU A 431 -18.44 10.39 4.74
C LEU A 431 -18.08 11.73 5.39
N LYS A 432 -16.94 11.83 6.07
CA LYS A 432 -16.44 13.09 6.67
C LYS A 432 -16.20 14.16 5.61
N ARG A 433 -15.73 13.80 4.42
CA ARG A 433 -15.59 14.75 3.32
C ARG A 433 -16.92 15.18 2.72
N ALA A 434 -17.87 14.27 2.59
CA ALA A 434 -19.21 14.59 2.09
C ALA A 434 -19.99 15.46 3.10
N GLN A 435 -19.70 15.32 4.38
CA GLN A 435 -20.39 16.02 5.48
C GLN A 435 -19.38 16.47 6.57
N PRO A 436 -18.64 17.57 6.36
CA PRO A 436 -17.58 18.01 7.27
C PRO A 436 -18.08 18.34 8.69
N ASP A 437 -19.25 18.95 8.80
CA ASP A 437 -19.84 19.44 10.05
C ASP A 437 -20.66 18.38 10.80
N SER A 438 -20.82 17.19 10.22
CA SER A 438 -21.56 16.09 10.86
C SER A 438 -20.82 15.58 12.10
N ASN A 439 -21.58 15.09 13.08
CA ASN A 439 -21.02 14.45 14.26
C ASN A 439 -20.19 13.22 13.85
N GLU A 440 -18.90 13.23 14.21
CA GLU A 440 -17.92 12.22 13.84
C GLU A 440 -18.30 10.81 14.31
N GLU A 441 -18.99 10.69 15.45
CA GLU A 441 -19.51 9.41 15.93
C GLU A 441 -20.61 8.84 15.02
N ILE A 442 -21.48 9.70 14.48
CA ILE A 442 -22.50 9.29 13.49
C ILE A 442 -21.82 8.76 12.24
N LEU A 443 -20.79 9.45 11.76
CA LEU A 443 -20.07 9.07 10.54
C LEU A 443 -19.38 7.71 10.68
N VAL A 444 -18.71 7.48 11.82
CA VAL A 444 -18.04 6.20 12.11
C VAL A 444 -19.05 5.08 12.29
N MET A 445 -20.16 5.32 12.99
CA MET A 445 -21.24 4.35 13.13
C MET A 445 -21.85 3.99 11.77
N CYS A 446 -22.12 4.98 10.91
CA CYS A 446 -22.63 4.74 9.56
C CYS A 446 -21.66 3.89 8.74
N ALA A 447 -20.36 4.22 8.77
CA ALA A 447 -19.34 3.44 8.09
C ALA A 447 -19.25 1.99 8.60
N LEU A 448 -19.39 1.77 9.91
CA LEU A 448 -19.44 0.43 10.50
C LEU A 448 -20.64 -0.38 10.01
N LEU A 449 -21.82 0.26 9.94
CA LEU A 449 -23.05 -0.36 9.47
C LEU A 449 -22.94 -0.72 7.99
N ASP A 450 -22.55 0.21 7.13
CA ASP A 450 -22.45 0.04 5.68
C ASP A 450 -21.51 -1.10 5.29
N VAL A 451 -20.35 -1.18 5.94
CA VAL A 451 -19.31 -2.14 5.60
C VAL A 451 -19.64 -3.54 6.11
N ASN A 452 -20.37 -3.68 7.21
CA ASN A 452 -20.54 -4.97 7.88
C ASN A 452 -21.94 -5.57 7.76
N ARG A 453 -23.00 -4.76 7.68
CA ARG A 453 -24.38 -5.22 7.49
C ARG A 453 -24.55 -6.16 6.27
N PRO A 454 -23.90 -5.94 5.12
CA PRO A 454 -24.03 -6.85 3.98
C PRO A 454 -23.47 -8.25 4.22
N LYS A 455 -22.57 -8.42 5.21
CA LYS A 455 -21.83 -9.66 5.49
C LYS A 455 -22.54 -10.57 6.49
N PHE A 456 -23.26 -10.01 7.45
CA PHE A 456 -23.80 -10.77 8.57
C PHE A 456 -25.11 -11.49 8.24
N LEU A 457 -25.33 -12.62 8.91
CA LEU A 457 -26.58 -13.36 8.89
C LEU A 457 -27.70 -12.56 9.59
N SER A 458 -28.96 -12.86 9.26
CA SER A 458 -30.13 -12.15 9.81
C SER A 458 -30.18 -12.16 11.34
N ASP A 459 -29.83 -13.27 11.98
CA ASP A 459 -29.84 -13.38 13.45
C ASP A 459 -28.67 -12.59 14.07
N ASP A 460 -27.50 -12.65 13.44
CA ASP A 460 -26.31 -11.90 13.86
C ASP A 460 -26.48 -10.38 13.65
N LEU A 461 -27.33 -9.93 12.71
CA LEU A 461 -27.66 -8.52 12.54
C LEU A 461 -28.37 -7.92 13.77
N ILE A 462 -29.16 -8.73 14.48
CA ILE A 462 -29.82 -8.30 15.72
C ILE A 462 -28.77 -8.09 16.81
N LEU A 463 -27.85 -9.05 16.97
CA LEU A 463 -26.74 -8.96 17.94
C LEU A 463 -25.82 -7.78 17.60
N PHE A 464 -25.47 -7.61 16.32
CA PHE A 464 -24.66 -6.51 15.85
C PHE A 464 -25.33 -5.15 16.09
N GLY A 465 -26.65 -5.04 15.88
CA GLY A 465 -27.42 -3.85 16.25
C GLY A 465 -27.35 -3.55 17.74
N GLY A 466 -27.37 -4.58 18.58
CA GLY A 466 -27.15 -4.47 20.03
C GLY A 466 -25.76 -3.91 20.37
N ILE A 467 -24.70 -4.47 19.79
CA ILE A 467 -23.31 -4.02 19.96
C ILE A 467 -23.15 -2.54 19.55
N ILE A 468 -23.73 -2.15 18.40
CA ILE A 468 -23.71 -0.77 17.93
C ILE A 468 -24.43 0.15 18.92
N SER A 469 -25.61 -0.25 19.42
CA SER A 469 -26.38 0.58 20.37
C SER A 469 -25.67 0.79 21.72
N ASP A 470 -24.89 -0.19 22.16
CA ASP A 470 -24.11 -0.13 23.41
C ASP A 470 -22.87 0.77 23.26
N LEU A 471 -22.15 0.65 22.14
CA LEU A 471 -20.95 1.44 21.87
C LEU A 471 -21.24 2.88 21.42
N PHE A 472 -22.39 3.11 20.79
CA PHE A 472 -22.84 4.42 20.27
C PHE A 472 -24.20 4.82 20.88
N PRO A 473 -24.27 5.05 22.21
CA PRO A 473 -25.53 5.34 22.87
C PRO A 473 -26.11 6.68 22.43
N GLY A 474 -27.40 6.70 22.09
CA GLY A 474 -28.11 7.93 21.68
C GLY A 474 -27.86 8.39 20.24
N VAL A 475 -27.06 7.64 19.47
CA VAL A 475 -26.78 7.93 18.06
C VAL A 475 -27.78 7.18 17.18
N LYS A 476 -28.46 7.88 16.26
CA LYS A 476 -29.42 7.28 15.32
C LYS A 476 -28.88 7.27 13.90
N GLU A 477 -29.14 6.18 13.18
CA GLU A 477 -28.82 6.05 11.75
C GLU A 477 -29.66 7.06 10.95
N PRO A 478 -29.04 7.88 10.09
CA PRO A 478 -29.77 8.77 9.19
C PRO A 478 -30.46 7.98 8.07
N GLU A 479 -31.70 8.35 7.73
CA GLU A 479 -32.40 7.75 6.58
C GLU A 479 -31.73 8.18 5.27
N ARG A 480 -31.44 7.21 4.40
CA ARG A 480 -30.86 7.44 3.07
C ARG A 480 -31.92 7.30 1.98
N ASP A 481 -32.05 8.32 1.16
CA ASP A 481 -32.90 8.27 -0.02
C ASP A 481 -32.09 7.90 -1.27
N TYR A 482 -32.39 6.75 -1.86
CA TYR A 482 -31.78 6.26 -3.10
C TYR A 482 -32.54 6.68 -4.36
N GLY A 483 -33.70 7.33 -4.20
CA GLY A 483 -34.51 7.94 -5.26
C GLY A 483 -34.52 7.16 -6.57
N ALA A 484 -33.92 7.76 -7.61
CA ALA A 484 -33.88 7.24 -8.97
C ALA A 484 -33.31 5.81 -9.10
N LEU A 485 -32.33 5.44 -8.27
CA LEU A 485 -31.75 4.09 -8.31
C LEU A 485 -32.75 3.04 -7.82
N MET A 486 -33.50 3.35 -6.76
CA MET A 486 -34.51 2.43 -6.21
C MET A 486 -35.65 2.22 -7.20
N GLU A 487 -36.10 3.29 -7.86
CA GLU A 487 -37.11 3.21 -8.93
C GLU A 487 -36.61 2.38 -10.12
N ALA A 488 -35.36 2.58 -10.54
CA ALA A 488 -34.76 1.81 -11.63
C ALA A 488 -34.61 0.32 -11.27
N ILE A 489 -34.22 -0.02 -10.04
CA ILE A 489 -34.16 -1.40 -9.55
C ILE A 489 -35.54 -2.06 -9.65
N ILE A 490 -36.61 -1.37 -9.24
CA ILE A 490 -37.99 -1.88 -9.32
C ILE A 490 -38.38 -2.11 -10.80
N ALA A 491 -38.15 -1.12 -11.66
CA ALA A 491 -38.49 -1.20 -13.09
C ALA A 491 -37.73 -2.34 -13.81
N LYS A 492 -36.44 -2.52 -13.52
CA LYS A 492 -35.62 -3.60 -14.11
C LYS A 492 -35.93 -4.97 -13.51
N SER A 493 -36.34 -5.04 -12.25
CA SER A 493 -36.86 -6.27 -11.66
C SER A 493 -38.09 -6.76 -12.43
N HIS A 494 -39.06 -5.89 -12.69
CA HIS A 494 -40.25 -6.22 -13.49
C HIS A 494 -39.88 -6.61 -14.94
N SER A 495 -38.96 -5.89 -15.57
CA SER A 495 -38.48 -6.19 -16.92
C SER A 495 -37.82 -7.58 -17.03
N ASN A 496 -37.23 -8.07 -15.95
CA ASN A 496 -36.64 -9.41 -15.86
C ASN A 496 -37.63 -10.47 -15.33
N ASN A 497 -38.92 -10.15 -15.24
CA ASN A 497 -39.98 -11.02 -14.68
C ASN A 497 -39.71 -11.45 -13.22
N LEU A 498 -39.15 -10.55 -12.42
CA LEU A 498 -38.88 -10.77 -10.99
C LEU A 498 -39.90 -10.05 -10.11
N GLN A 499 -40.04 -10.55 -8.89
CA GLN A 499 -40.80 -9.88 -7.83
C GLN A 499 -39.84 -8.99 -7.02
N PRO A 500 -40.00 -7.65 -7.01
CA PRO A 500 -39.12 -6.73 -6.28
C PRO A 500 -39.45 -6.72 -4.78
N VAL A 501 -39.29 -7.86 -4.11
CA VAL A 501 -39.45 -7.98 -2.66
C VAL A 501 -38.43 -7.11 -1.92
N GLU A 502 -38.78 -6.64 -0.72
CA GLU A 502 -37.95 -5.69 0.03
C GLU A 502 -36.52 -6.19 0.24
N ALA A 503 -36.35 -7.45 0.64
CA ALA A 503 -35.03 -8.07 0.81
C ALA A 503 -34.18 -8.06 -0.48
N PHE A 504 -34.80 -8.23 -1.65
CA PHE A 504 -34.10 -8.21 -2.94
C PHE A 504 -33.65 -6.78 -3.31
N LYS A 505 -34.52 -5.79 -3.10
CA LYS A 505 -34.19 -4.38 -3.31
C LYS A 505 -33.04 -3.94 -2.40
N GLN A 506 -33.13 -4.27 -1.10
CA GLN A 506 -32.07 -3.99 -0.14
C GLN A 506 -30.74 -4.65 -0.51
N LYS A 507 -30.74 -5.90 -1.00
CA LYS A 507 -29.52 -6.56 -1.46
C LYS A 507 -28.91 -5.92 -2.71
N CYS A 508 -29.72 -5.38 -3.61
CA CYS A 508 -29.21 -4.59 -4.74
C CYS A 508 -28.54 -3.30 -4.27
N ILE A 509 -29.13 -2.60 -3.29
CA ILE A 509 -28.54 -1.40 -2.70
C ILE A 509 -27.24 -1.72 -1.95
N GLN A 510 -27.22 -2.77 -1.12
CA GLN A 510 -26.01 -3.21 -0.42
C GLN A 510 -24.87 -3.56 -1.39
N LEU A 511 -25.21 -4.21 -2.53
CA LEU A 511 -24.23 -4.50 -3.57
C LEU A 511 -23.69 -3.20 -4.20
N TYR A 512 -24.56 -2.23 -4.48
CA TYR A 512 -24.15 -0.91 -4.98
C TYR A 512 -23.19 -0.21 -4.01
N GLU A 513 -23.56 -0.08 -2.73
CA GLU A 513 -22.72 0.54 -1.70
C GLU A 513 -21.38 -0.20 -1.54
N THR A 514 -21.37 -1.53 -1.63
CA THR A 514 -20.12 -2.30 -1.56
C THR A 514 -19.23 -2.02 -2.76
N THR A 515 -19.78 -1.86 -3.97
CA THR A 515 -19.01 -1.55 -5.19
C THR A 515 -18.44 -0.13 -5.22
N THR A 516 -19.00 0.81 -4.46
CA THR A 516 -18.43 2.17 -4.35
C THR A 516 -17.23 2.20 -3.41
N VAL A 517 -17.19 1.31 -2.40
CA VAL A 517 -16.10 1.24 -1.41
C VAL A 517 -14.98 0.28 -1.85
N ARG A 518 -15.30 -0.84 -2.51
CA ARG A 518 -14.32 -1.89 -2.88
C ARG A 518 -14.45 -2.30 -4.34
N HIS A 519 -13.31 -2.57 -4.99
CA HIS A 519 -13.25 -3.11 -6.35
C HIS A 519 -13.37 -4.63 -6.41
N GLY A 520 -12.93 -5.34 -5.35
CA GLY A 520 -13.07 -6.78 -5.20
C GLY A 520 -14.14 -7.14 -4.17
N LEU A 521 -15.12 -7.97 -4.54
CA LEU A 521 -16.18 -8.45 -3.65
C LEU A 521 -16.59 -9.88 -4.00
N MET A 522 -17.21 -10.57 -3.04
CA MET A 522 -17.76 -11.91 -3.21
C MET A 522 -19.26 -11.89 -2.96
N LEU A 523 -20.03 -12.49 -3.88
CA LEU A 523 -21.45 -12.76 -3.67
C LEU A 523 -21.61 -14.17 -3.11
N VAL A 524 -21.81 -14.27 -1.80
CA VAL A 524 -21.94 -15.55 -1.09
C VAL A 524 -23.41 -15.88 -0.87
N GLY A 525 -23.78 -17.13 -1.11
CA GLY A 525 -25.13 -17.62 -0.88
C GLY A 525 -25.41 -18.93 -1.64
N PRO A 526 -26.53 -19.60 -1.34
CA PRO A 526 -26.87 -20.88 -1.95
C PRO A 526 -27.18 -20.76 -3.46
N ALA A 527 -27.16 -21.90 -4.15
CA ALA A 527 -27.71 -21.99 -5.50
C ALA A 527 -29.20 -21.57 -5.49
N GLY A 528 -29.62 -20.81 -6.50
CA GLY A 528 -30.98 -20.25 -6.55
C GLY A 528 -31.23 -19.05 -5.61
N GLY A 529 -30.27 -18.63 -4.79
CA GLY A 529 -30.41 -17.49 -3.87
C GLY A 529 -30.45 -16.10 -4.52
N GLY A 530 -30.74 -15.99 -5.83
CA GLY A 530 -30.89 -14.71 -6.53
C GLY A 530 -29.61 -13.93 -6.83
N LYS A 531 -28.40 -14.46 -6.52
CA LYS A 531 -27.11 -13.77 -6.72
C LYS A 531 -26.91 -13.23 -8.13
N THR A 532 -27.14 -14.07 -9.14
CA THR A 532 -26.99 -13.73 -10.56
C THR A 532 -27.96 -12.63 -10.98
N LEU A 533 -29.20 -12.71 -10.49
CA LEU A 533 -30.24 -11.73 -10.79
C LEU A 533 -29.99 -10.40 -10.08
N CYS A 534 -29.50 -10.43 -8.83
CA CYS A 534 -29.12 -9.23 -8.07
C CYS A 534 -28.07 -8.41 -8.83
N ASN A 535 -26.94 -9.02 -9.23
CA ASN A 535 -25.91 -8.28 -9.97
C ASN A 535 -26.34 -7.92 -11.41
N LYS A 536 -27.23 -8.71 -12.03
CA LYS A 536 -27.79 -8.36 -13.35
C LYS A 536 -28.70 -7.14 -13.27
N VAL A 537 -29.70 -7.16 -12.39
CA VAL A 537 -30.66 -6.07 -12.20
C VAL A 537 -29.96 -4.79 -11.80
N LEU A 538 -28.99 -4.86 -10.88
CA LEU A 538 -28.24 -3.69 -10.47
C LEU A 538 -27.44 -3.08 -11.64
N ALA A 539 -26.74 -3.89 -12.44
CA ALA A 539 -26.00 -3.37 -13.60
C ALA A 539 -26.91 -2.70 -14.64
N GLU A 540 -28.10 -3.29 -14.89
CA GLU A 540 -29.11 -2.71 -15.79
C GLU A 540 -29.73 -1.42 -15.22
N ALA A 541 -29.93 -1.35 -13.90
CA ALA A 541 -30.43 -0.17 -13.22
C ALA A 541 -29.41 0.97 -13.28
N LEU A 542 -28.15 0.71 -12.95
CA LEU A 542 -27.04 1.68 -13.05
C LEU A 542 -26.89 2.22 -14.48
N THR A 543 -27.00 1.34 -15.48
CA THR A 543 -26.96 1.73 -16.89
C THR A 543 -28.15 2.58 -17.32
N SER A 544 -29.31 2.39 -16.70
CA SER A 544 -30.51 3.19 -17.01
C SER A 544 -30.50 4.55 -16.31
N CYS A 545 -29.75 4.67 -15.21
CA CYS A 545 -29.55 5.92 -14.48
C CYS A 545 -28.30 6.67 -14.93
N ASP A 546 -27.69 6.30 -16.05
CA ASP A 546 -26.49 6.95 -16.58
C ASP A 546 -26.68 8.46 -16.71
N GLY A 547 -25.72 9.24 -16.19
CA GLY A 547 -25.79 10.71 -16.15
C GLY A 547 -26.64 11.31 -15.03
N ILE A 548 -27.33 10.50 -14.22
CA ILE A 548 -28.01 10.96 -13.00
C ILE A 548 -27.06 10.76 -11.82
N GLY A 549 -26.53 11.85 -11.25
CA GLY A 549 -25.55 11.77 -10.17
C GLY A 549 -24.28 11.03 -10.59
N ASN A 550 -23.82 10.08 -9.77
CA ASN A 550 -22.58 9.32 -9.99
C ASN A 550 -22.84 7.91 -10.59
N PHE A 551 -23.99 7.69 -11.24
CA PHE A 551 -24.30 6.41 -11.89
C PHE A 551 -23.72 6.38 -13.30
N THR A 552 -23.09 5.25 -13.65
CA THR A 552 -22.46 5.05 -14.95
C THR A 552 -22.85 3.71 -15.55
N ILE A 553 -22.80 3.63 -16.89
CA ILE A 553 -22.99 2.39 -17.65
C ILE A 553 -22.13 1.27 -17.06
N THR A 554 -22.76 0.13 -16.77
CA THR A 554 -22.13 -1.01 -16.12
C THR A 554 -22.20 -2.27 -16.99
N ARG A 555 -21.04 -2.76 -17.43
CA ARG A 555 -20.90 -3.97 -18.26
C ARG A 555 -20.49 -5.18 -17.43
N ARG A 556 -21.08 -6.33 -17.71
CA ARG A 556 -20.76 -7.61 -17.07
C ARG A 556 -19.98 -8.51 -18.03
N VAL A 557 -18.86 -9.05 -17.58
CA VAL A 557 -18.05 -10.07 -18.26
C VAL A 557 -18.00 -11.28 -17.36
N ILE A 558 -18.49 -12.44 -17.81
CA ILE A 558 -18.72 -13.60 -16.94
C ILE A 558 -17.85 -14.76 -17.41
N MET A 559 -17.23 -15.46 -16.46
CA MET A 559 -16.49 -16.69 -16.70
C MET A 559 -16.63 -17.66 -15.52
N ASN A 560 -16.45 -18.96 -15.77
CA ASN A 560 -16.36 -19.95 -14.71
C ASN A 560 -14.88 -20.34 -14.50
N PRO A 561 -14.26 -20.00 -13.36
CA PRO A 561 -12.84 -20.29 -13.13
C PRO A 561 -12.54 -21.79 -13.04
N LYS A 562 -13.55 -22.63 -12.74
CA LYS A 562 -13.41 -24.08 -12.55
C LYS A 562 -13.74 -24.91 -13.78
N SER A 563 -14.19 -24.29 -14.87
CA SER A 563 -14.39 -24.99 -16.14
C SER A 563 -13.10 -25.19 -16.94
N ILE A 564 -11.97 -24.65 -16.46
CA ILE A 564 -10.66 -24.63 -17.13
C ILE A 564 -9.54 -24.94 -16.13
N THR A 565 -8.35 -25.28 -16.63
CA THR A 565 -7.17 -25.51 -15.78
C THR A 565 -6.54 -24.21 -15.31
N MET A 566 -5.70 -24.26 -14.27
CA MET A 566 -4.97 -23.09 -13.75
C MET A 566 -4.11 -22.40 -14.82
N GLY A 567 -3.40 -23.19 -15.64
CA GLY A 567 -2.60 -22.65 -16.74
C GLY A 567 -3.46 -21.96 -17.82
N GLN A 568 -4.66 -22.46 -18.10
CA GLN A 568 -5.60 -21.79 -19.01
C GLN A 568 -6.25 -20.55 -18.39
N LEU A 569 -6.39 -20.52 -17.05
CA LEU A 569 -7.01 -19.41 -16.33
C LEU A 569 -6.08 -18.19 -16.29
N TYR A 570 -4.85 -18.36 -15.79
CA TYR A 570 -3.88 -17.29 -15.59
C TYR A 570 -2.90 -17.14 -16.75
N GLY A 571 -2.48 -18.27 -17.29
CA GLY A 571 -1.41 -18.40 -18.26
C GLY A 571 -0.45 -19.49 -17.80
N SER A 572 0.33 -20.03 -18.73
CA SER A 572 1.36 -21.00 -18.40
C SER A 572 2.53 -20.90 -19.36
N PHE A 573 3.72 -21.15 -18.83
CA PHE A 573 4.92 -21.35 -19.61
C PHE A 573 5.00 -22.80 -20.08
N ASP A 574 5.17 -23.01 -21.38
CA ASP A 574 5.38 -24.35 -21.93
C ASP A 574 6.86 -24.73 -21.85
N GLU A 575 7.17 -25.78 -21.09
CA GLU A 575 8.55 -26.24 -20.88
C GLU A 575 9.23 -26.74 -22.15
N ASN A 576 8.46 -27.19 -23.15
CA ASN A 576 9.01 -27.73 -24.40
C ASN A 576 9.31 -26.62 -25.41
N THR A 577 8.43 -25.63 -25.52
CA THR A 577 8.58 -24.53 -26.50
C THR A 577 9.30 -23.32 -25.92
N HIS A 578 9.38 -23.23 -24.59
CA HIS A 578 9.85 -22.05 -23.87
C HIS A 578 9.02 -20.77 -24.18
N GLU A 579 7.75 -20.94 -24.57
CA GLU A 579 6.84 -19.83 -24.86
C GLU A 579 5.80 -19.64 -23.75
N TRP A 580 5.44 -18.38 -23.50
CA TRP A 580 4.37 -18.02 -22.58
C TRP A 580 3.02 -17.97 -23.30
N THR A 581 2.03 -18.68 -22.77
CA THR A 581 0.64 -18.58 -23.22
C THR A 581 -0.18 -17.79 -22.20
N ASP A 582 -0.83 -16.71 -22.62
CA ASP A 582 -1.73 -15.92 -21.77
C ASP A 582 -3.01 -16.69 -21.43
N GLY A 583 -3.46 -16.57 -20.17
CA GLY A 583 -4.72 -17.15 -19.72
C GLY A 583 -5.97 -16.34 -20.10
N ILE A 584 -7.13 -16.96 -19.90
CA ILE A 584 -8.45 -16.37 -20.21
C ILE A 584 -8.76 -15.20 -19.26
N LEU A 585 -8.55 -15.37 -17.95
CA LEU A 585 -8.83 -14.31 -16.97
C LEU A 585 -7.91 -13.11 -17.20
N SER A 586 -6.62 -13.36 -17.41
CA SER A 586 -5.64 -12.30 -17.67
C SER A 586 -5.94 -11.54 -18.97
N THR A 587 -6.40 -12.24 -20.01
CA THR A 587 -6.86 -11.61 -21.25
C THR A 587 -8.12 -10.76 -21.05
N LEU A 588 -9.14 -11.27 -20.34
CA LEU A 588 -10.39 -10.54 -20.09
C LEU A 588 -10.16 -9.28 -19.25
N VAL A 589 -9.37 -9.40 -18.18
CA VAL A 589 -9.00 -8.25 -17.33
C VAL A 589 -8.22 -7.23 -18.16
N ARG A 590 -7.26 -7.67 -18.98
CA ARG A 590 -6.48 -6.78 -19.86
C ARG A 590 -7.36 -6.04 -20.87
N GLN A 591 -8.33 -6.73 -21.47
CA GLN A 591 -9.29 -6.09 -22.38
C GLN A 591 -10.12 -5.03 -21.65
N CYS A 592 -10.66 -5.36 -20.48
CA CYS A 592 -11.46 -4.42 -19.68
C CYS A 592 -10.64 -3.19 -19.25
N SER A 593 -9.39 -3.38 -18.83
CA SER A 593 -8.50 -2.31 -18.38
C SER A 593 -7.99 -1.41 -19.51
N ASN A 594 -7.91 -1.92 -20.74
CA ASN A 594 -7.45 -1.16 -21.91
C ASN A 594 -8.59 -0.36 -22.59
N GLU A 595 -9.85 -0.64 -22.28
CA GLU A 595 -10.97 0.16 -22.80
C GLU A 595 -11.00 1.54 -22.12
N GLU A 596 -10.76 2.61 -22.89
CA GLU A 596 -10.68 4.01 -22.42
C GLU A 596 -12.04 4.66 -22.08
N ASN A 597 -13.15 3.93 -22.16
CA ASN A 597 -14.47 4.44 -21.77
C ASN A 597 -14.63 4.50 -20.23
N GLU A 598 -15.45 5.46 -19.75
CA GLU A 598 -15.76 5.64 -18.32
C GLU A 598 -16.75 4.57 -17.77
N HIS A 599 -17.07 3.55 -18.56
CA HIS A 599 -18.00 2.50 -18.13
C HIS A 599 -17.40 1.65 -17.01
N LYS A 600 -18.22 1.33 -16.02
CA LYS A 600 -17.86 0.34 -14.99
C LYS A 600 -17.87 -1.06 -15.62
N LYS A 601 -16.78 -1.79 -15.48
CA LYS A 601 -16.65 -3.17 -15.98
C LYS A 601 -16.56 -4.14 -14.81
N TRP A 602 -17.51 -5.06 -14.72
CA TRP A 602 -17.53 -6.13 -13.71
C TRP A 602 -17.07 -7.44 -14.34
N VAL A 603 -15.88 -7.90 -13.95
CA VAL A 603 -15.39 -9.24 -14.27
C VAL A 603 -15.88 -10.20 -13.19
N ILE A 604 -16.78 -11.10 -13.57
CA ILE A 604 -17.50 -12.01 -12.67
C ILE A 604 -16.98 -13.43 -12.88
N CYS A 605 -16.37 -13.97 -11.83
CA CYS A 605 -16.03 -15.39 -11.74
C CYS A 605 -17.22 -16.15 -11.12
N ASP A 606 -18.09 -16.71 -11.96
CA ASP A 606 -19.27 -17.48 -11.55
C ASP A 606 -18.92 -18.97 -11.43
N GLY A 607 -18.67 -19.40 -10.20
CA GLY A 607 -18.30 -20.78 -9.88
C GLY A 607 -17.90 -20.95 -8.41
N PRO A 608 -17.59 -22.18 -7.98
CA PRO A 608 -17.09 -22.41 -6.63
C PRO A 608 -15.71 -21.80 -6.43
N VAL A 609 -15.50 -21.22 -5.26
CA VAL A 609 -14.22 -20.64 -4.83
C VAL A 609 -13.42 -21.73 -4.13
N ASP A 610 -12.14 -21.86 -4.47
CA ASP A 610 -11.19 -22.67 -3.73
C ASP A 610 -9.85 -21.92 -3.59
N ALA A 611 -9.07 -22.32 -2.58
CA ALA A 611 -7.83 -21.64 -2.22
C ALA A 611 -6.78 -21.65 -3.35
N ILE A 612 -6.81 -22.65 -4.24
CA ILE A 612 -5.76 -22.84 -5.25
C ILE A 612 -5.80 -21.72 -6.28
N TRP A 613 -6.98 -21.36 -6.78
CA TRP A 613 -7.09 -20.33 -7.81
C TRP A 613 -7.25 -18.93 -7.25
N ILE A 614 -7.94 -18.75 -6.11
CA ILE A 614 -8.24 -17.41 -5.60
C ILE A 614 -7.02 -16.72 -4.97
N GLU A 615 -6.08 -17.49 -4.40
CA GLU A 615 -4.90 -16.91 -3.73
C GLU A 615 -3.99 -16.16 -4.72
N SER A 616 -3.93 -16.60 -5.98
CA SER A 616 -3.22 -15.87 -7.05
C SER A 616 -3.85 -14.51 -7.37
N MET A 617 -5.08 -14.24 -6.91
CA MET A 617 -5.73 -12.93 -7.06
C MET A 617 -5.47 -11.97 -5.90
N ASN A 618 -4.76 -12.36 -4.85
CA ASN A 618 -4.59 -11.51 -3.66
C ASN A 618 -4.07 -10.10 -4.00
N THR A 619 -3.08 -10.01 -4.88
CA THR A 619 -2.46 -8.74 -5.30
C THR A 619 -3.33 -7.87 -6.20
N VAL A 620 -4.37 -8.44 -6.84
CA VAL A 620 -5.34 -7.66 -7.63
C VAL A 620 -6.56 -7.27 -6.80
N LEU A 621 -6.93 -8.10 -5.82
CA LEU A 621 -8.06 -7.86 -4.92
C LEU A 621 -7.72 -6.92 -3.75
N ASP A 622 -6.44 -6.79 -3.41
CA ASP A 622 -5.96 -5.81 -2.44
C ASP A 622 -5.80 -4.40 -3.05
N ASP A 623 -5.21 -3.48 -2.27
CA ASP A 623 -5.00 -2.09 -2.69
C ASP A 623 -3.93 -1.94 -3.78
N ASN A 624 -3.10 -2.96 -4.04
CA ASN A 624 -2.11 -2.91 -5.11
C ASN A 624 -2.78 -2.93 -6.49
N LYS A 625 -3.94 -3.58 -6.62
CA LYS A 625 -4.71 -3.67 -7.88
C LYS A 625 -3.87 -4.17 -9.07
N LYS A 626 -2.90 -5.05 -8.80
CA LYS A 626 -1.96 -5.61 -9.78
C LYS A 626 -2.17 -7.11 -9.91
N LEU A 627 -2.53 -7.56 -11.10
CA LEU A 627 -2.57 -8.99 -11.41
C LEU A 627 -1.16 -9.45 -11.78
N CYS A 628 -0.56 -10.31 -10.94
CA CYS A 628 0.69 -10.99 -11.23
C CYS A 628 0.41 -12.24 -12.05
N LEU A 629 1.23 -12.49 -13.08
CA LEU A 629 1.10 -13.62 -14.01
C LEU A 629 2.39 -14.42 -14.01
#